data_AF-A0A6I1VZE0-F1
#
_entry.id   AF-A0A6I1VZE0-F1
#
_cell.length_a   1.000
_cell.length_b   1.000
_cell.length_c   1.000
_cell.angle_alpha   90.00
_cell.angle_beta   90.00
_cell.angle_gamma   90.00
#
_symmetry.space_group_name_H-M   'P 1'
#
loop_
_entity.id
_entity.type
_entity.pdbx_description
1 polymer ?
#
loop_
_entity_poly.entity_id
_entity_poly.type
_entity_poly.pdbx_seq_one_letter_code
_entity_poly.pdbx_strand_id
1 'polypeptide(L)'
;TEGFGRIFYRRRRRRVKRKSGNLDDFCRRWGGDYKYMVVLDADSVMSGECLTSLVRLMEATPDAGIIQTAPRASGMDTLYARMQQFATRVYGPLFTAGLHFWQLGESHYWGHNAIIRMKPFIEHCALAPLPGKGAFAGAILSHDFVEAALMRRAGWGVWIAYDLPGSYEELPPNLLDELKRDRRWCHGNLMNFRLFLVKGMHPVHRAVFLTGVMSYLSAPLWFFFLLLSTALLAVNTLMEPQY
;
A
#
# COMPACT_ATOMS: atom_id res chain seq x y z
N THR A 1 25.18 6.88 -18.49
CA THR A 1 26.31 6.11 -17.91
C THR A 1 27.14 6.92 -16.90
N GLU A 2 26.59 7.95 -16.25
CA GLU A 2 27.30 8.81 -15.28
C GLU A 2 26.90 8.56 -13.80
N GLY A 3 26.77 7.30 -13.39
CA GLY A 3 26.33 6.94 -12.03
C GLY A 3 27.46 6.78 -11.00
N PHE A 4 28.73 6.81 -11.44
CA PHE A 4 29.88 6.51 -10.59
C PHE A 4 30.02 7.53 -9.45
N GLY A 5 30.20 7.05 -8.22
CA GLY A 5 30.25 7.89 -7.01
C GLY A 5 28.90 8.43 -6.53
N ARG A 6 27.80 8.17 -7.24
CA ARG A 6 26.42 8.56 -6.85
C ARG A 6 25.53 7.36 -6.54
N ILE A 7 25.93 6.17 -6.96
CA ILE A 7 25.25 4.91 -6.68
C ILE A 7 26.00 4.18 -5.58
N PHE A 8 25.30 3.90 -4.49
CA PHE A 8 25.85 3.22 -3.32
C PHE A 8 25.14 1.88 -3.12
N TYR A 9 25.90 0.78 -3.12
CA TYR A 9 25.37 -0.51 -2.73
C TYR A 9 25.45 -0.67 -1.20
N ARG A 10 24.37 -1.16 -0.60
CA ARG A 10 24.33 -1.44 0.83
C ARG A 10 23.73 -2.80 1.12
N ARG A 11 24.36 -3.50 2.06
CA ARG A 11 23.83 -4.74 2.64
C ARG A 11 23.93 -4.69 4.17
N ARG A 12 22.78 -4.87 4.83
CA ARG A 12 22.71 -5.00 6.29
C ARG A 12 23.20 -6.37 6.77
N ARG A 13 23.88 -6.38 7.93
CA ARG A 13 24.34 -7.62 8.59
C ARG A 13 23.18 -8.43 9.17
N ARG A 14 22.26 -7.78 9.88
CA ARG A 14 21.07 -8.43 10.47
C ARG A 14 19.85 -8.21 9.57
N ARG A 15 19.16 -9.30 9.20
CA ARG A 15 18.00 -9.28 8.28
C ARG A 15 16.66 -9.32 9.04
N VAL A 16 16.36 -8.28 9.81
CA VAL A 16 15.11 -8.19 10.63
C VAL A 16 14.06 -7.34 9.90
N LYS A 17 12.75 -7.58 10.07
CA LYS A 17 11.66 -6.74 9.51
C LYS A 17 11.68 -6.55 7.96
N ARG A 18 12.28 -7.47 7.19
CA ARG A 18 12.20 -7.48 5.70
C ARG A 18 12.48 -6.09 5.06
N LYS A 19 11.58 -5.55 4.23
CA LYS A 19 11.69 -4.25 3.52
C LYS A 19 11.74 -3.07 4.50
N SER A 20 10.81 -2.98 5.45
CA SER A 20 10.79 -1.90 6.44
C SER A 20 12.06 -1.84 7.28
N GLY A 21 12.63 -2.99 7.63
CA GLY A 21 13.93 -3.02 8.33
C GLY A 21 15.13 -2.58 7.47
N ASN A 22 15.01 -2.55 6.15
CA ASN A 22 16.02 -1.97 5.27
C ASN A 22 15.88 -0.44 5.22
N LEU A 23 14.65 0.07 5.20
CA LEU A 23 14.37 1.51 5.29
C LEU A 23 14.76 2.07 6.66
N ASP A 24 14.44 1.40 7.75
CA ASP A 24 14.83 1.78 9.13
C ASP A 24 16.35 1.88 9.29
N ASP A 25 17.11 0.90 8.76
CA ASP A 25 18.58 0.95 8.79
C ASP A 25 19.15 2.12 7.95
N PHE A 26 18.46 2.51 6.86
CA PHE A 26 18.80 3.72 6.11
C PHE A 26 18.57 4.98 6.94
N CYS A 27 17.34 5.13 7.40
CA CYS A 27 16.87 6.28 8.16
C CYS A 27 17.75 6.55 9.37
N ARG A 28 18.15 5.51 10.11
CA ARG A 28 18.98 5.62 11.31
C ARG A 28 20.43 6.06 11.06
N ARG A 29 21.02 5.67 9.93
CA ARG A 29 22.47 5.84 9.70
C ARG A 29 22.80 7.01 8.80
N TRP A 30 21.96 7.26 7.80
CA TRP A 30 22.19 8.26 6.76
C TRP A 30 20.98 9.15 6.52
N GLY A 31 19.81 8.80 7.07
CA GLY A 31 18.58 9.53 6.79
C GLY A 31 18.62 11.01 7.16
N GLY A 32 19.44 11.39 8.14
CA GLY A 32 19.65 12.79 8.52
C GLY A 32 20.33 13.65 7.44
N ASP A 33 21.03 13.02 6.49
CA ASP A 33 21.76 13.72 5.43
C ASP A 33 20.87 14.11 4.24
N TYR A 34 19.61 13.66 4.22
CA TYR A 34 18.70 13.83 3.09
C TYR A 34 17.41 14.53 3.52
N LYS A 35 16.96 15.51 2.71
CA LYS A 35 15.66 16.17 2.91
C LYS A 35 14.50 15.25 2.52
N TYR A 36 14.68 14.50 1.44
CA TYR A 36 13.68 13.60 0.87
C TYR A 36 14.27 12.23 0.54
N MET A 37 13.42 11.22 0.58
CA MET A 37 13.71 9.88 0.08
C MET A 37 12.63 9.47 -0.91
N VAL A 38 13.05 8.92 -2.06
CA VAL A 38 12.14 8.24 -2.98
C VAL A 38 12.35 6.74 -2.81
N VAL A 39 11.28 6.00 -2.57
CA VAL A 39 11.33 4.55 -2.41
C VAL A 39 10.90 3.90 -3.72
N LEU A 40 11.72 3.00 -4.26
CA LEU A 40 11.43 2.19 -5.44
C LEU A 40 11.58 0.71 -5.08
N ASP A 41 10.65 -0.12 -5.53
CA ASP A 41 10.86 -1.57 -5.52
C ASP A 41 11.71 -1.98 -6.73
N ALA A 42 12.20 -3.23 -6.72
CA ALA A 42 13.12 -3.71 -7.75
C ALA A 42 12.47 -3.85 -9.15
N ASP A 43 11.14 -3.91 -9.17
CA ASP A 43 10.24 -3.96 -10.32
C ASP A 43 9.63 -2.59 -10.64
N SER A 44 10.11 -1.52 -10.00
CA SER A 44 9.61 -0.16 -10.19
C SER A 44 10.54 0.64 -11.10
N VAL A 45 9.95 1.41 -12.02
CA VAL A 45 10.68 2.33 -12.91
C VAL A 45 10.02 3.69 -12.88
N MET A 46 10.82 4.75 -12.71
CA MET A 46 10.34 6.14 -12.76
C MET A 46 11.20 6.99 -13.69
N SER A 47 10.56 7.90 -14.43
CA SER A 47 11.28 8.89 -15.25
C SER A 47 11.93 9.96 -14.38
N GLY A 48 13.02 10.56 -14.86
CA GLY A 48 13.67 11.70 -14.17
C GLY A 48 12.75 12.91 -14.03
N GLU A 49 11.87 13.13 -15.01
CA GLU A 49 10.84 14.18 -14.96
C GLU A 49 9.82 13.94 -13.84
N CYS A 50 9.40 12.68 -13.65
CA CYS A 50 8.51 12.30 -12.55
C CYS A 50 9.18 12.57 -11.20
N LEU A 51 10.44 12.16 -11.04
CA LEU A 51 11.22 12.39 -9.81
C LEU A 51 11.38 13.88 -9.49
N THR A 52 11.76 14.70 -10.47
CA THR A 52 11.93 16.14 -10.27
C THR A 52 10.59 16.84 -9.99
N SER A 53 9.49 16.40 -10.62
CA SER A 53 8.15 16.89 -10.35
C SER A 53 7.69 16.55 -8.93
N LEU A 54 7.98 15.34 -8.43
CA LEU A 54 7.69 14.97 -7.04
C LEU A 54 8.43 15.86 -6.04
N VAL A 55 9.70 16.19 -6.31
CA VAL A 55 10.45 17.14 -5.48
C VAL A 55 9.79 18.52 -5.50
N ARG A 56 9.39 19.03 -6.68
CA ARG A 56 8.68 20.32 -6.80
C ARG A 56 7.37 20.32 -6.02
N LEU A 57 6.57 19.25 -6.10
CA LEU A 57 5.34 19.10 -5.32
C LEU A 57 5.63 19.11 -3.82
N MET A 58 6.66 18.39 -3.36
CA MET A 58 7.04 18.34 -1.96
C MET A 58 7.57 19.69 -1.42
N GLU A 59 8.21 20.50 -2.27
CA GLU A 59 8.57 21.89 -1.92
C GLU A 59 7.34 22.82 -1.88
N ALA A 60 6.41 22.66 -2.83
CA ALA A 60 5.20 23.48 -2.94
C ALA A 60 4.15 23.17 -1.86
N THR A 61 4.24 22.00 -1.23
CA THR A 61 3.31 21.55 -0.18
C THR A 61 4.11 21.23 1.10
N PRO A 62 4.48 22.26 1.90
CA PRO A 62 5.37 22.09 3.05
C PRO A 62 4.83 21.18 4.16
N ASP A 63 3.52 20.99 4.22
CA ASP A 63 2.81 20.13 5.17
C ASP A 63 2.66 18.67 4.69
N ALA A 64 3.03 18.36 3.44
CA ALA A 64 3.07 16.98 2.95
C ALA A 64 4.26 16.22 3.57
N GLY A 65 3.98 15.07 4.17
CA GLY A 65 4.97 14.10 4.64
C GLY A 65 5.27 13.00 3.63
N ILE A 66 4.26 12.57 2.86
CA ILE A 66 4.39 11.55 1.81
C ILE A 66 3.58 12.00 0.59
N ILE A 67 4.16 11.86 -0.61
CA ILE A 67 3.44 12.00 -1.88
C ILE A 67 3.63 10.70 -2.67
N GLN A 68 2.55 9.96 -2.84
CA GLN A 68 2.46 8.68 -3.54
C GLN A 68 2.06 8.92 -5.01
N THR A 69 2.80 8.36 -5.96
CA THR A 69 2.33 8.33 -7.37
C THR A 69 1.37 7.18 -7.61
N ALA A 70 0.62 7.23 -8.71
CA ALA A 70 -0.13 6.11 -9.25
C ALA A 70 0.71 5.35 -10.31
N PRO A 71 1.45 4.27 -9.93
CA PRO A 71 2.27 3.54 -10.89
C PRO A 71 1.39 2.85 -11.95
N ARG A 72 1.84 2.95 -13.20
CA ARG A 72 1.21 2.29 -14.34
C ARG A 72 1.82 0.90 -14.51
N ALA A 73 0.96 -0.12 -14.58
CA ALA A 73 1.38 -1.48 -14.88
C ALA A 73 2.18 -1.56 -16.19
N SER A 74 3.35 -2.21 -16.16
CA SER A 74 4.26 -2.33 -17.32
C SER A 74 5.13 -3.60 -17.26
N GLY A 75 6.08 -3.73 -18.19
CA GLY A 75 7.20 -4.69 -18.17
C GLY A 75 6.92 -6.14 -18.58
N MET A 76 5.68 -6.64 -18.42
CA MET A 76 5.38 -8.07 -18.62
C MET A 76 4.54 -8.37 -19.86
N ASP A 77 4.91 -9.45 -20.57
CA ASP A 77 4.32 -9.83 -21.87
C ASP A 77 3.41 -11.06 -21.84
N THR A 78 3.13 -11.63 -20.66
CA THR A 78 2.21 -12.76 -20.55
C THR A 78 0.77 -12.32 -20.82
N LEU A 79 -0.08 -13.24 -21.31
CA LEU A 79 -1.50 -12.97 -21.54
C LEU A 79 -2.17 -12.37 -20.29
N TYR A 80 -1.94 -12.98 -19.13
CA TYR A 80 -2.48 -12.51 -17.86
C TYR A 80 -2.02 -11.09 -17.53
N ALA A 81 -0.71 -10.80 -17.64
CA ALA A 81 -0.17 -9.47 -17.36
C ALA A 81 -0.69 -8.41 -18.35
N ARG A 82 -0.85 -8.75 -19.64
CA ARG A 82 -1.41 -7.86 -20.65
C ARG A 82 -2.89 -7.55 -20.40
N MET A 83 -3.68 -8.54 -19.99
CA MET A 83 -5.07 -8.34 -19.56
C MET A 83 -5.15 -7.38 -18.36
N GLN A 84 -4.28 -7.57 -17.36
CA GLN A 84 -4.24 -6.71 -16.19
C GLN A 84 -3.74 -5.30 -16.50
N GLN A 85 -2.73 -5.16 -17.37
CA GLN A 85 -2.28 -3.85 -17.88
C GLN A 85 -3.41 -3.12 -18.58
N PHE A 86 -4.18 -3.80 -19.43
CA PHE A 86 -5.35 -3.21 -20.08
C PHE A 86 -6.40 -2.76 -19.06
N ALA A 87 -6.80 -3.65 -18.13
CA ALA A 87 -7.79 -3.33 -17.12
C ALA A 87 -7.38 -2.13 -16.25
N THR A 88 -6.15 -2.13 -15.74
CA THR A 88 -5.61 -1.03 -14.93
C THR A 88 -5.45 0.26 -15.73
N ARG A 89 -5.20 0.20 -17.05
CA ARG A 89 -5.15 1.38 -17.92
C ARG A 89 -6.51 2.05 -18.08
N VAL A 90 -7.57 1.26 -18.17
CA VAL A 90 -8.95 1.74 -18.37
C VAL A 90 -9.56 2.23 -17.05
N TYR A 91 -9.49 1.42 -16.00
CA TYR A 91 -10.15 1.71 -14.73
C TYR A 91 -9.27 2.52 -13.76
N GLY A 92 -7.95 2.39 -13.85
CA GLY A 92 -6.99 2.97 -12.90
C GLY A 92 -7.12 4.48 -12.73
N PRO A 93 -7.09 5.30 -13.80
CA PRO A 93 -7.18 6.75 -13.68
C PRO A 93 -8.44 7.23 -12.95
N LEU A 94 -9.60 6.64 -13.28
CA LEU A 94 -10.87 6.96 -12.64
C LEU A 94 -10.84 6.59 -11.15
N PHE A 95 -10.34 5.39 -10.84
CA PHE A 95 -10.19 4.92 -9.47
C PHE A 95 -9.27 5.85 -8.65
N THR A 96 -8.09 6.20 -9.17
CA THR A 96 -7.13 7.05 -8.46
C THR A 96 -7.61 8.49 -8.31
N ALA A 97 -8.34 9.04 -9.28
CA ALA A 97 -8.94 10.36 -9.18
C ALA A 97 -10.04 10.39 -8.10
N GLY A 98 -10.92 9.38 -8.08
CA GLY A 98 -11.93 9.23 -7.03
C GLY A 98 -11.29 9.06 -5.65
N LEU A 99 -10.24 8.24 -5.55
CA LEU A 99 -9.50 8.06 -4.31
C LEU A 99 -8.88 9.38 -3.81
N HIS A 100 -8.25 10.14 -4.71
CA HIS A 100 -7.70 11.46 -4.39
C HIS A 100 -8.80 12.42 -3.87
N PHE A 101 -9.94 12.49 -4.55
CA PHE A 101 -11.06 13.35 -4.17
C PHE A 101 -11.61 13.02 -2.77
N TRP A 102 -11.80 11.74 -2.46
CA TRP A 102 -12.36 11.32 -1.17
C TRP A 102 -11.35 11.37 -0.02
N GLN A 103 -10.05 11.27 -0.29
CA GLN A 103 -9.03 11.17 0.75
C GLN A 103 -8.39 12.51 1.15
N LEU A 104 -8.52 13.60 0.38
CA LEU A 104 -8.19 14.99 0.76
C LEU A 104 -6.95 15.17 1.67
N GLY A 105 -5.80 14.59 1.30
CA GLY A 105 -4.56 14.70 2.07
C GLY A 105 -4.34 13.62 3.15
N GLU A 106 -5.22 12.62 3.22
CA GLU A 106 -5.16 11.46 4.11
C GLU A 106 -5.16 10.14 3.34
N SER A 107 -4.28 10.11 2.34
CA SER A 107 -4.27 9.08 1.34
C SER A 107 -3.41 7.87 1.70
N HIS A 108 -3.36 6.90 0.79
CA HIS A 108 -2.59 5.68 0.98
C HIS A 108 -1.12 5.87 0.61
N TYR A 109 -0.27 5.15 1.34
CA TYR A 109 1.10 4.87 0.93
C TYR A 109 1.19 3.37 0.62
N TRP A 110 1.72 3.01 -0.55
CA TRP A 110 1.83 1.63 -1.01
C TRP A 110 3.25 1.07 -0.88
N GLY A 111 4.16 1.82 -0.24
CA GLY A 111 5.51 1.34 0.06
C GLY A 111 6.54 1.62 -1.04
N HIS A 112 6.15 2.10 -2.22
CA HIS A 112 7.06 2.39 -3.34
C HIS A 112 6.46 3.46 -4.27
N ASN A 113 7.27 3.96 -5.21
CA ASN A 113 6.95 5.02 -6.16
C ASN A 113 6.40 6.27 -5.47
N ALA A 114 6.97 6.60 -4.31
CA ALA A 114 6.57 7.72 -3.48
C ALA A 114 7.79 8.47 -3.00
N ILE A 115 7.63 9.80 -2.84
CA ILE A 115 8.59 10.66 -2.19
C ILE A 115 8.16 10.90 -0.73
N ILE A 116 9.11 10.88 0.18
CA ILE A 116 8.90 10.93 1.62
C ILE A 116 9.79 12.04 2.20
N ARG A 117 9.21 12.88 3.08
CA ARG A 117 9.95 13.86 3.86
C ARG A 117 10.68 13.18 5.02
N MET A 118 12.00 13.26 5.02
CA MET A 118 12.83 12.41 5.89
C MET A 118 12.68 12.73 7.38
N LYS A 119 12.75 14.01 7.75
CA LYS A 119 12.69 14.42 9.16
C LYS A 119 11.46 13.87 9.90
N PRO A 120 10.21 14.14 9.47
CA PRO A 120 9.04 13.61 10.16
C PRO A 120 8.92 12.08 10.04
N PHE A 121 9.40 11.48 8.95
CA PHE A 121 9.40 10.03 8.81
C PHE A 121 10.29 9.36 9.87
N ILE A 122 11.50 9.89 10.08
CA ILE A 122 12.43 9.41 11.11
C ILE A 122 11.85 9.60 12.51
N GLU A 123 11.23 10.76 12.78
CA GLU A 123 10.71 11.11 14.11
C GLU A 123 9.45 10.33 14.49
N HIS A 124 8.59 9.97 13.52
CA HIS A 124 7.24 9.48 13.81
C HIS A 124 6.89 8.10 13.24
N CYS A 125 7.57 7.66 12.18
CA CYS A 125 7.20 6.44 11.44
C CYS A 125 8.01 5.20 11.86
N ALA A 126 8.73 5.26 12.98
CA ALA A 126 9.46 4.11 13.51
C ALA A 126 8.50 2.97 13.90
N LEU A 127 8.63 1.82 13.22
CA LEU A 127 7.73 0.69 13.40
C LEU A 127 8.16 -0.21 14.56
N ALA A 128 7.38 -0.21 15.63
CA ALA A 128 7.47 -1.21 16.70
C ALA A 128 6.73 -2.51 16.30
N PRO A 129 7.23 -3.69 16.68
CA PRO A 129 6.48 -4.95 16.51
C PRO A 129 5.15 -4.92 17.27
N LEU A 130 4.11 -5.57 16.73
CA LEU A 130 2.84 -5.71 17.45
C LEU A 130 3.00 -6.68 18.63
N PRO A 131 2.57 -6.30 19.85
CA PRO A 131 2.67 -7.15 21.03
C PRO A 131 1.73 -8.37 20.93
N GLY A 132 2.15 -9.48 21.53
CA GLY A 132 1.36 -10.72 21.65
C GLY A 132 2.10 -11.97 21.15
N LYS A 133 1.36 -13.07 21.03
CA LYS A 133 1.80 -14.37 20.49
C LYS A 133 0.84 -14.80 19.38
N GLY A 134 1.31 -15.62 18.44
CA GLY A 134 0.49 -16.16 17.35
C GLY A 134 0.53 -15.35 16.04
N ALA A 135 -0.34 -15.70 15.10
CA ALA A 135 -0.28 -15.26 13.70
C ALA A 135 -0.48 -13.75 13.48
N PHE A 136 -1.05 -13.02 14.46
CA PHE A 136 -1.33 -11.58 14.37
C PHE A 136 -0.42 -10.72 15.26
N ALA A 137 0.71 -11.26 15.71
CA ALA A 137 1.72 -10.58 16.51
C ALA A 137 3.09 -10.61 15.80
N GLY A 138 3.97 -9.68 16.17
CA GLY A 138 5.31 -9.60 15.59
C GLY A 138 5.48 -8.48 14.56
N ALA A 139 6.37 -8.68 13.59
CA ALA A 139 6.74 -7.63 12.64
C ALA A 139 5.58 -7.28 11.71
N ILE A 140 5.29 -5.98 11.58
CA ILE A 140 4.26 -5.46 10.67
C ILE A 140 4.63 -5.82 9.23
N LEU A 141 3.70 -6.47 8.53
CA LEU A 141 3.90 -6.98 7.18
C LEU A 141 3.56 -5.94 6.11
N SER A 142 2.45 -5.23 6.28
CA SER A 142 2.05 -4.08 5.45
C SER A 142 2.41 -2.78 6.17
N HIS A 143 3.72 -2.54 6.27
CA HIS A 143 4.34 -1.40 6.95
C HIS A 143 3.93 -0.04 6.39
N ASP A 144 3.73 0.02 5.08
CA ASP A 144 3.34 1.18 4.28
C ASP A 144 2.05 1.84 4.78
N PHE A 145 0.99 1.07 5.00
CA PHE A 145 -0.27 1.61 5.56
C PHE A 145 -0.08 2.18 6.96
N VAL A 146 0.79 1.56 7.75
CA VAL A 146 1.07 1.99 9.12
C VAL A 146 1.90 3.26 9.12
N GLU A 147 2.91 3.35 8.26
CA GLU A 147 3.74 4.54 8.07
C GLU A 147 2.90 5.74 7.61
N ALA A 148 1.95 5.55 6.68
CA ALA A 148 1.00 6.58 6.30
C ALA A 148 0.17 7.08 7.50
N ALA A 149 -0.38 6.15 8.27
CA ALA A 149 -1.21 6.48 9.42
C ALA A 149 -0.40 7.17 10.55
N LEU A 150 0.85 6.76 10.77
CA LEU A 150 1.76 7.40 11.72
C LEU A 150 2.14 8.81 11.27
N MET A 151 2.39 9.01 9.97
CA MET A 151 2.67 10.31 9.38
C MET A 151 1.48 11.26 9.56
N ARG A 152 0.26 10.81 9.23
CA ARG A 152 -0.97 11.58 9.46
C ARG A 152 -1.21 11.88 10.93
N ARG A 153 -1.00 10.90 11.82
CA ARG A 153 -1.09 11.12 13.27
C ARG A 153 -0.13 12.19 13.78
N ALA A 154 1.03 12.36 13.13
CA ALA A 154 1.98 13.42 13.44
C ALA A 154 1.63 14.78 12.80
N GLY A 155 0.48 14.89 12.14
CA GLY A 155 -0.01 16.13 11.52
C GLY A 155 0.40 16.34 10.07
N TRP A 156 1.23 15.47 9.50
CA TRP A 156 1.77 15.60 8.13
C TRP A 156 0.85 14.98 7.10
N GLY A 157 0.55 15.65 6.00
CA GLY A 157 -0.33 15.15 4.94
C GLY A 157 0.25 13.95 4.17
N VAL A 158 -0.61 13.07 3.69
CA VAL A 158 -0.28 11.95 2.79
C VAL A 158 -1.11 12.11 1.53
N TRP A 159 -0.43 12.40 0.41
CA TRP A 159 -1.08 12.81 -0.84
C TRP A 159 -0.89 11.76 -1.93
N ILE A 160 -1.83 11.68 -2.87
CA ILE A 160 -1.66 10.93 -4.12
C ILE A 160 -1.53 11.90 -5.29
N ALA A 161 -0.39 11.87 -5.98
CA ALA A 161 -0.18 12.52 -7.26
C ALA A 161 -0.77 11.64 -8.39
N TYR A 162 -2.09 11.62 -8.49
CA TYR A 162 -2.83 10.71 -9.37
C TYR A 162 -2.65 11.00 -10.86
N ASP A 163 -2.34 12.25 -11.20
CA ASP A 163 -2.18 12.76 -12.56
C ASP A 163 -0.72 12.84 -13.02
N LEU A 164 0.24 12.49 -12.16
CA LEU A 164 1.66 12.56 -12.49
C LEU A 164 2.10 11.35 -13.34
N PRO A 165 2.53 11.55 -14.60
CA PRO A 165 3.01 10.46 -15.45
C PRO A 165 4.44 10.04 -15.08
N GLY A 166 4.91 8.97 -15.73
CA GLY A 166 6.30 8.54 -15.62
C GLY A 166 6.61 7.67 -14.41
N SER A 167 5.59 7.07 -13.78
CA SER A 167 5.72 6.07 -12.72
C SER A 167 5.18 4.72 -13.20
N TYR A 168 5.97 3.66 -13.06
CA TYR A 168 5.66 2.32 -13.57
C TYR A 168 6.04 1.23 -12.57
N GLU A 169 5.33 0.10 -12.63
CA GLU A 169 5.55 -1.11 -11.82
C GLU A 169 5.27 -2.36 -12.69
N GLU A 170 6.05 -3.42 -12.53
CA GLU A 170 5.75 -4.70 -13.16
C GLU A 170 4.65 -5.48 -12.42
N LEU A 171 3.79 -6.16 -13.19
CA LEU A 171 2.73 -7.00 -12.62
C LEU A 171 3.16 -8.48 -12.52
N PRO A 172 2.54 -9.27 -11.62
CA PRO A 172 2.78 -10.71 -11.57
C PRO A 172 2.55 -11.39 -12.95
N PRO A 173 3.41 -12.34 -13.34
CA PRO A 173 3.33 -12.98 -14.66
C PRO A 173 2.08 -13.84 -14.86
N ASN A 174 1.48 -14.35 -13.78
CA ASN A 174 0.38 -15.29 -13.84
C ASN A 174 -0.50 -15.20 -12.59
N LEU A 175 -1.68 -15.84 -12.66
CA LEU A 175 -2.67 -15.84 -11.60
C LEU A 175 -2.15 -16.47 -10.28
N LEU A 176 -1.31 -17.50 -10.34
CA LEU A 176 -0.79 -18.14 -9.13
C LEU A 176 0.12 -17.19 -8.33
N ASP A 177 0.95 -16.42 -9.03
CA ASP A 177 1.81 -15.43 -8.40
C ASP A 177 1.01 -14.22 -7.89
N GLU A 178 -0.06 -13.83 -8.58
CA GLU A 178 -1.04 -12.86 -8.06
C GLU A 178 -1.68 -13.36 -6.75
N LEU A 179 -2.17 -14.60 -6.72
CA LEU A 179 -2.81 -15.17 -5.52
C LEU A 179 -1.83 -15.30 -4.34
N LYS A 180 -0.55 -15.61 -4.59
CA LYS A 180 0.49 -15.59 -3.55
C LYS A 180 0.71 -14.17 -3.01
N ARG A 181 0.68 -13.15 -3.87
CA ARG A 181 0.78 -11.74 -3.50
C ARG A 181 -0.43 -11.33 -2.66
N ASP A 182 -1.63 -11.60 -3.14
CA ASP A 182 -2.89 -11.28 -2.46
C ASP A 182 -2.99 -11.96 -1.09
N ARG A 183 -2.56 -13.23 -0.95
CA ARG A 183 -2.50 -13.90 0.36
C ARG A 183 -1.66 -13.12 1.39
N ARG A 184 -0.55 -12.50 0.97
CA ARG A 184 0.26 -11.67 1.86
C ARG A 184 -0.46 -10.39 2.26
N TRP A 185 -1.18 -9.77 1.32
CA TRP A 185 -1.99 -8.57 1.57
C TRP A 185 -3.18 -8.87 2.49
N CYS A 186 -3.89 -9.97 2.26
CA CYS A 186 -4.95 -10.48 3.14
C CYS A 186 -4.47 -10.60 4.58
N HIS A 187 -3.37 -11.35 4.78
CA HIS A 187 -2.83 -11.55 6.12
C HIS A 187 -2.34 -10.22 6.76
N GLY A 188 -1.72 -9.34 5.98
CA GLY A 188 -1.30 -8.01 6.43
C GLY A 188 -2.47 -7.12 6.84
N ASN A 189 -3.55 -7.08 6.05
CA ASN A 189 -4.75 -6.30 6.33
C ASN A 189 -5.49 -6.80 7.58
N LEU A 190 -5.63 -8.12 7.72
CA LEU A 190 -6.20 -8.72 8.93
C LEU A 190 -5.37 -8.44 10.18
N MET A 191 -4.03 -8.47 10.07
CA MET A 191 -3.12 -8.12 11.17
C MET A 191 -3.23 -6.62 11.53
N ASN A 192 -3.29 -5.76 10.51
CA ASN A 192 -3.37 -4.30 10.67
C ASN A 192 -4.69 -3.84 11.29
N PHE A 193 -5.76 -4.65 11.27
CA PHE A 193 -7.00 -4.36 12.01
C PHE A 193 -6.75 -4.03 13.49
N ARG A 194 -5.72 -4.63 14.11
CA ARG A 194 -5.36 -4.33 15.51
C ARG A 194 -4.98 -2.86 15.73
N LEU A 195 -4.53 -2.17 14.69
CA LEU A 195 -4.19 -0.74 14.72
C LEU A 195 -5.42 0.15 14.69
N PHE A 196 -6.59 -0.38 14.32
CA PHE A 196 -7.87 0.35 14.37
C PHE A 196 -8.17 0.90 15.77
N LEU A 197 -7.83 0.14 16.81
CA LEU A 197 -8.08 0.48 18.21
C LEU A 197 -7.01 1.40 18.84
N VAL A 198 -5.96 1.75 18.09
CA VAL A 198 -4.89 2.62 18.62
C VAL A 198 -5.40 4.05 18.78
N LYS A 199 -5.13 4.64 19.96
CA LYS A 199 -5.49 6.04 20.26
C LYS A 199 -4.71 7.01 19.35
N GLY A 200 -5.38 8.07 18.92
CA GLY A 200 -4.80 9.11 18.06
C GLY A 200 -4.78 8.81 16.56
N MET A 201 -5.32 7.68 16.11
CA MET A 201 -5.50 7.43 14.67
C MET A 201 -6.66 8.26 14.10
N HIS A 202 -6.43 8.92 12.98
CA HIS A 202 -7.45 9.71 12.29
C HIS A 202 -8.60 8.81 11.76
N PRO A 203 -9.87 9.26 11.79
CA PRO A 203 -11.01 8.47 11.32
C PRO A 203 -10.88 7.89 9.91
N VAL A 204 -10.24 8.59 8.97
CA VAL A 204 -10.05 8.09 7.60
C VAL A 204 -9.16 6.85 7.59
N HIS A 205 -8.07 6.82 8.35
CA HIS A 205 -7.23 5.62 8.46
C HIS A 205 -7.95 4.46 9.15
N ARG A 206 -8.83 4.74 10.10
CA ARG A 206 -9.70 3.71 10.68
C ARG A 206 -10.64 3.11 9.65
N ALA A 207 -11.26 3.96 8.81
CA ALA A 207 -12.07 3.50 7.70
C ALA A 207 -11.25 2.66 6.71
N VAL A 208 -10.02 3.07 6.38
CA VAL A 208 -9.10 2.30 5.54
C VAL A 208 -8.76 0.93 6.13
N PHE A 209 -8.46 0.84 7.43
CA PHE A 209 -8.21 -0.46 8.06
C PHE A 209 -9.46 -1.34 8.06
N LEU A 210 -10.65 -0.75 8.25
CA LEU A 210 -11.90 -1.49 8.21
C LEU A 210 -12.22 -1.98 6.79
N THR A 211 -12.08 -1.14 5.77
CA THR A 211 -12.30 -1.52 4.37
C THR A 211 -11.31 -2.59 3.93
N GLY A 212 -10.05 -2.51 4.37
CA GLY A 212 -9.04 -3.54 4.12
C GLY A 212 -9.35 -4.90 4.75
N VAL A 213 -10.12 -4.94 5.85
CA VAL A 213 -10.61 -6.19 6.45
C VAL A 213 -11.88 -6.67 5.73
N MET A 214 -12.80 -5.75 5.44
CA MET A 214 -14.06 -6.05 4.76
C MET A 214 -13.85 -6.54 3.33
N SER A 215 -12.78 -6.13 2.63
CA SER A 215 -12.45 -6.63 1.30
C SER A 215 -12.20 -8.15 1.28
N TYR A 216 -11.76 -8.73 2.39
CA TYR A 216 -11.54 -10.18 2.53
C TYR A 216 -12.67 -10.89 3.28
N LEU A 217 -13.34 -10.23 4.22
CA LEU A 217 -14.53 -10.78 4.89
C LEU A 217 -15.77 -10.82 3.98
N SER A 218 -15.83 -9.98 2.95
CA SER A 218 -16.93 -10.00 1.97
C SER A 218 -17.04 -11.33 1.25
N ALA A 219 -15.91 -11.98 0.93
CA ALA A 219 -15.89 -13.26 0.22
C ALA A 219 -16.60 -14.41 0.99
N PRO A 220 -16.27 -14.72 2.26
CA PRO A 220 -17.00 -15.74 3.02
C PRO A 220 -18.45 -15.32 3.28
N LEU A 221 -18.73 -14.04 3.52
CA LEU A 221 -20.11 -13.55 3.67
C LEU A 221 -20.95 -13.80 2.41
N TRP A 222 -20.37 -13.54 1.23
CA TRP A 222 -21.00 -13.82 -0.05
C TRP A 222 -21.20 -15.32 -0.26
N PHE A 223 -20.21 -16.14 0.11
CA PHE A 223 -20.34 -17.60 0.05
C PHE A 223 -21.48 -18.11 0.94
N PHE A 224 -21.59 -17.63 2.18
CA PHE A 224 -22.69 -17.98 3.07
C PHE A 224 -24.04 -17.50 2.52
N PHE A 225 -24.08 -16.30 1.95
CA PHE A 225 -25.28 -15.80 1.29
C PHE A 225 -25.72 -16.74 0.18
N LEU A 226 -24.83 -17.12 -0.74
CA LEU A 226 -25.14 -18.06 -1.81
C LEU A 226 -25.61 -19.42 -1.28
N LEU A 227 -24.93 -19.96 -0.26
CA LEU A 227 -25.28 -21.24 0.35
C LEU A 227 -26.67 -21.20 0.98
N LEU A 228 -26.97 -20.14 1.75
CA LEU A 228 -28.28 -19.95 2.38
C LEU A 228 -29.38 -19.71 1.33
N SER A 229 -29.10 -18.96 0.27
CA SER A 229 -30.04 -18.78 -0.84
C SER A 229 -30.33 -20.08 -1.57
N THR A 230 -29.31 -20.92 -1.82
CA THR A 230 -29.50 -22.25 -2.42
C THR A 230 -30.27 -23.17 -1.49
N ALA A 231 -29.98 -23.16 -0.18
CA ALA A 231 -30.73 -23.95 0.80
C ALA A 231 -32.19 -23.50 0.89
N LEU A 232 -32.46 -22.20 0.92
CA LEU A 232 -33.81 -21.63 0.92
C LEU A 232 -34.57 -22.01 -0.36
N LEU A 233 -33.90 -21.97 -1.52
CA LEU A 233 -34.48 -22.42 -2.78
C LEU A 233 -34.84 -23.90 -2.71
N ALA A 234 -33.94 -24.75 -2.22
CA ALA A 234 -34.19 -26.18 -2.07
C ALA A 234 -35.36 -26.47 -1.12
N VAL A 235 -35.47 -25.76 -0.01
CA VAL A 235 -36.62 -25.87 0.91
C VAL A 235 -37.92 -25.51 0.20
N ASN A 236 -37.94 -24.38 -0.51
CA ASN A 236 -39.13 -23.92 -1.23
C ASN A 236 -39.54 -24.84 -2.41
N THR A 237 -38.59 -25.51 -3.06
CA THR A 237 -38.89 -26.40 -4.20
C THR A 237 -39.17 -27.84 -3.80
N LEU A 238 -38.62 -28.31 -2.68
CA LEU A 238 -38.74 -29.71 -2.24
C LEU A 238 -39.81 -29.91 -1.17
N MET A 239 -40.24 -28.86 -0.46
CA MET A 239 -41.40 -28.97 0.43
C MET A 239 -42.68 -28.80 -0.38
N GLU A 240 -43.61 -29.75 -0.24
CA GLU A 240 -44.95 -29.59 -0.78
C GLU A 240 -45.62 -28.37 -0.12
N PRO A 241 -46.19 -27.44 -0.91
CA PRO A 241 -46.92 -26.32 -0.35
C PRO A 241 -48.12 -26.83 0.45
N GLN A 242 -48.14 -26.57 1.76
CA GLN A 242 -49.35 -26.72 2.56
C GLN A 242 -50.27 -25.53 2.25
N TYR A 243 -51.33 -25.81 1.50
CA TYR A 243 -52.47 -24.91 1.28
C TYR A 243 -53.50 -25.03 2.42
#